data_AF-A0A9P0IRH9-F1
#
_entry.id   AF-A0A9P0IRH9-F1
#
_cell.length_a   1.000
_cell.length_b   1.000
_cell.length_c   1.000
_cell.angle_alpha   90.00
_cell.angle_beta   90.00
_cell.angle_gamma   90.00
#
_symmetry.space_group_name_H-M   'P 1'
#
loop_
_entity.id
_entity.type
_entity.pdbx_description
1 polymer ?
#
loop_
_entity_poly.entity_id
_entity_poly.type
_entity_poly.pdbx_seq_one_letter_code
_entity_poly.pdbx_strand_id
1 'polypeptide(L)'
;MYEPNDLTHIINGSHEWLSDLINHKLIEENKLECVQNWCDLFGKNILNSSQSNRRIPLEKDPITRIINRLKSYDDPIKSPDFVLRLSDIQTISTNMLYHKDHLQNIVQLNIKQIVQFINRVYRMQTVCHENLDNRYIDGVKMVYVQVDSTTRVQAVCDYKTKKGSTSSCAGAAEITFQIREAKLNSDVVEINSNNRSELDTLIIDILENLLPRSLTTACTTMNLIIQLIFNEFNALIKIGDIALVADIQSSGVWLFYTLMSEYAILKTCPFIEKFVLNMLQSIGNVFILNNENECLRVQNTALNYPELADILIPLFSPSSASTNTFMQAYKNIVDHCNAQYEPIALSLLSKFSVSVCLSTKQPLLQERSILMDYCIGALILVKQQTRSDYTWSLHEIFSQHLCEIMDHDFPEHYGEILLKLLDHSKEGRIYCQVWFNILNTILAQAVPTTQTNAVRTILLPGMSTDQLRDVVRRYATDQRSLSSQEVCYDLL
;
A
#
# COMPACT_ATOMS: atom_id res chain seq x y z
N MET A 1 -6.36 -11.97 16.12
CA MET A 1 -5.54 -11.42 17.23
C MET A 1 -4.19 -12.07 17.10
N TYR A 2 -3.15 -11.29 16.79
CA TYR A 2 -1.78 -11.77 16.69
C TYR A 2 -1.09 -11.31 17.98
N GLU A 3 -0.83 -12.24 18.91
CA GLU A 3 -0.16 -11.96 20.18
C GLU A 3 1.29 -12.46 20.10
N PRO A 4 2.28 -11.55 19.94
CA PRO A 4 3.69 -11.92 19.80
C PRO A 4 4.28 -12.54 21.07
N ASN A 5 3.68 -12.25 22.23
CA ASN A 5 4.10 -12.80 23.51
C ASN A 5 3.86 -14.31 23.59
N ASP A 6 2.75 -14.79 22.99
CA ASP A 6 2.48 -16.22 22.89
C ASP A 6 3.56 -16.90 22.06
N LEU A 7 3.98 -16.28 20.95
CA LEU A 7 5.11 -16.73 20.11
C LEU A 7 6.42 -16.85 20.89
N THR A 8 6.70 -15.94 21.83
CA THR A 8 7.85 -16.08 22.73
C THR A 8 7.70 -17.24 23.73
N HIS A 9 6.48 -17.57 24.18
CA HIS A 9 6.20 -18.75 25.00
C HIS A 9 6.40 -20.06 24.21
N ILE A 10 6.07 -20.09 22.90
CA ILE A 10 6.38 -21.19 21.97
C ILE A 10 7.90 -21.36 21.84
N ILE A 11 8.60 -20.26 21.61
CA ILE A 11 10.06 -20.24 21.35
C ILE A 11 10.86 -20.61 22.60
N ASN A 12 10.36 -20.28 23.80
CA ASN A 12 11.00 -20.61 25.08
C ASN A 12 10.63 -22.00 25.64
N GLY A 13 9.86 -22.81 24.90
CA GLY A 13 9.56 -24.20 25.28
C GLY A 13 8.55 -24.36 26.42
N SER A 14 7.79 -23.31 26.76
CA SER A 14 6.66 -23.45 27.69
C SER A 14 5.48 -24.08 26.96
N HIS A 15 4.91 -25.16 27.51
CA HIS A 15 3.85 -25.95 26.88
C HIS A 15 2.43 -25.58 27.33
N GLU A 16 2.26 -24.54 28.15
CA GLU A 16 0.97 -24.20 28.78
C GLU A 16 -0.08 -23.65 27.80
N TRP A 17 0.33 -23.02 26.70
CA TRP A 17 -0.56 -22.40 25.71
C TRP A 17 -1.14 -23.40 24.68
N LEU A 18 -0.63 -24.64 24.63
CA LEU A 18 -1.06 -25.66 23.66
C LEU A 18 -2.49 -26.16 23.92
N SER A 19 -3.03 -26.01 25.13
CA SER A 19 -4.42 -26.42 25.43
C SER A 19 -5.46 -25.68 24.61
N ASP A 20 -5.17 -24.42 24.23
CA ASP A 20 -6.17 -23.54 23.62
C ASP A 20 -6.22 -23.66 22.09
N LEU A 21 -5.13 -24.18 21.48
CA LEU A 21 -5.03 -24.47 20.04
C LEU A 21 -5.31 -25.94 19.71
N ILE A 22 -5.31 -26.82 20.71
CA ILE A 22 -5.75 -28.19 20.55
C ILE A 22 -7.28 -28.20 20.59
N ASN A 23 -7.91 -28.49 19.45
CA ASN A 23 -9.35 -28.73 19.41
C ASN A 23 -9.66 -30.06 20.10
N HIS A 24 -9.75 -30.03 21.43
CA HIS A 24 -10.00 -31.19 22.29
C HIS A 24 -11.27 -31.93 21.89
N LYS A 25 -12.26 -31.20 21.36
CA LYS A 25 -13.50 -31.76 20.87
C LYS A 25 -13.30 -32.60 19.61
N LEU A 26 -12.51 -32.11 18.65
CA LEU A 26 -12.14 -32.88 17.45
C LEU A 26 -11.32 -34.13 17.81
N ILE A 27 -10.46 -34.04 18.82
CA ILE A 27 -9.69 -35.20 19.30
C ILE A 27 -10.58 -36.25 19.97
N GLU A 28 -11.58 -35.83 20.77
CA GLU A 28 -12.57 -36.76 21.33
C GLU A 28 -13.45 -37.38 20.25
N GLU A 29 -13.89 -36.59 19.26
CA GLU A 29 -14.67 -37.05 18.11
C GLU A 29 -13.87 -38.08 17.28
N ASN A 30 -12.60 -37.79 16.97
CA ASN A 30 -11.72 -38.74 16.28
C ASN A 30 -11.44 -39.99 17.12
N LYS A 31 -11.32 -39.88 18.44
CA LYS A 31 -11.19 -41.05 19.33
C LYS A 31 -12.43 -41.92 19.27
N LEU A 32 -13.62 -41.32 19.38
CA LEU A 32 -14.90 -42.02 19.27
C LEU A 32 -15.04 -42.67 17.90
N GLU A 33 -14.66 -41.98 16.82
CA GLU A 33 -14.68 -42.50 15.45
C GLU A 33 -13.71 -43.67 15.25
N CYS A 34 -12.50 -43.59 15.81
CA CYS A 34 -11.55 -44.72 15.79
C CYS A 34 -12.06 -45.93 16.58
N VAL A 35 -12.69 -45.71 17.74
CA VAL A 35 -13.32 -46.77 18.53
C VAL A 35 -14.50 -47.37 17.76
N GLN A 36 -15.31 -46.54 17.11
CA GLN A 36 -16.43 -46.97 16.29
C GLN A 36 -15.95 -47.79 15.08
N ASN A 37 -14.93 -47.31 14.36
CA ASN A 37 -14.30 -48.04 13.26
C ASN A 37 -13.68 -49.36 13.71
N TRP A 38 -13.06 -49.40 14.90
CA TRP A 38 -12.55 -50.64 15.46
C TRP A 38 -13.70 -51.61 15.82
N CYS A 39 -14.78 -51.10 16.40
CA CYS A 39 -16.01 -51.86 16.64
C CYS A 39 -16.69 -52.30 15.34
N ASP A 40 -16.57 -51.56 14.24
CA ASP A 40 -17.18 -51.96 12.96
C ASP A 40 -16.31 -52.98 12.21
N LEU A 41 -14.97 -52.86 12.31
CA LEU A 41 -14.01 -53.79 11.71
C LEU A 41 -13.87 -55.11 12.48
N PHE A 42 -13.99 -55.07 13.81
CA PHE A 42 -13.77 -56.24 14.68
C PHE A 42 -15.00 -56.63 15.50
N GLY A 43 -16.02 -55.78 15.54
CA GLY A 43 -17.25 -55.99 16.30
C GLY A 43 -18.46 -56.24 15.41
N LYS A 44 -18.48 -57.40 14.75
CA LYS A 44 -19.53 -58.43 14.95
C LYS A 44 -19.37 -59.58 13.96
N ASN A 45 -19.17 -60.79 14.50
CA ASN A 45 -20.10 -61.91 14.35
C ASN A 45 -19.60 -63.12 15.15
N ILE A 46 -20.06 -63.25 16.40
CA ILE A 46 -19.94 -64.47 17.22
C ILE A 46 -20.92 -65.57 16.73
N LEU A 47 -21.59 -65.37 15.59
CA LEU A 47 -22.50 -66.35 15.01
C LEU A 47 -22.04 -66.65 13.58
N ASN A 48 -21.54 -67.88 13.41
CA ASN A 48 -21.22 -68.56 12.15
C ASN A 48 -19.84 -68.26 11.52
N SER A 49 -18.83 -68.99 11.97
CA SER A 49 -17.80 -69.55 11.07
C SER A 49 -17.18 -70.79 11.70
N SER A 50 -17.87 -71.91 11.46
CA SER A 50 -17.31 -73.24 11.52
C SER A 50 -16.23 -73.38 10.44
N GLN A 51 -15.14 -74.05 10.81
CA GLN A 51 -14.15 -74.71 9.94
C GLN A 51 -13.14 -73.82 9.19
N SER A 52 -11.91 -73.83 9.70
CA SER A 52 -10.78 -74.58 9.11
C SER A 52 -9.46 -73.81 9.24
N ASN A 53 -8.60 -74.20 10.17
CA ASN A 53 -7.36 -74.92 9.84
C ASN A 53 -6.35 -74.97 11.00
N ARG A 54 -5.75 -76.17 11.09
CA ARG A 54 -4.36 -76.47 11.50
C ARG A 54 -4.02 -76.41 12.98
N ARG A 55 -3.93 -77.63 13.52
CA ARG A 55 -3.26 -78.05 14.75
C ARG A 55 -1.84 -77.47 14.81
N ILE A 56 -1.64 -76.53 15.72
CA ILE A 56 -0.33 -76.19 16.30
C ILE A 56 -0.38 -76.71 17.73
N PRO A 57 0.66 -77.40 18.26
CA PRO A 57 0.64 -77.87 19.64
C PRO A 57 0.42 -76.69 20.59
N LEU A 58 -0.52 -76.81 21.52
CA LEU A 58 -0.72 -75.80 22.56
C LEU A 58 0.57 -75.68 23.40
N GLU A 59 1.31 -74.59 23.22
CA GLU A 59 2.23 -74.13 24.27
C GLU A 59 1.41 -73.93 25.55
N LYS A 60 1.85 -74.58 26.63
CA LYS A 60 1.07 -74.74 27.87
C LYS A 60 0.92 -73.46 28.69
N ASP A 61 1.69 -72.43 28.40
CA ASP A 61 1.67 -71.19 29.16
C ASP A 61 1.16 -70.03 28.29
N PRO A 62 -0.02 -69.46 28.59
CA PRO A 62 -0.57 -68.34 27.84
C PRO A 62 0.35 -67.12 27.88
N ILE A 63 1.16 -66.95 28.94
CA ILE A 63 2.06 -65.81 29.10
C ILE A 63 3.20 -65.87 28.09
N THR A 64 3.85 -67.03 27.93
CA THR A 64 4.94 -67.19 26.94
C THR A 64 4.42 -67.05 25.51
N ARG A 65 3.22 -67.56 25.22
CA ARG A 65 2.58 -67.38 23.91
C ARG A 65 2.32 -65.90 23.59
N ILE A 66 1.84 -65.13 24.56
CA ILE A 66 1.59 -63.69 24.39
C ILE A 66 2.91 -62.94 24.20
N ILE A 67 3.93 -63.22 25.02
CA ILE A 67 5.23 -62.57 24.94
C ILE A 67 5.91 -62.88 23.60
N ASN A 68 5.87 -64.12 23.12
CA ASN A 68 6.45 -64.48 21.83
C ASN A 68 5.75 -63.79 20.65
N ARG A 69 4.43 -63.59 20.74
CA ARG A 69 3.65 -62.82 19.75
C ARG A 69 3.93 -61.32 19.83
N LEU A 70 4.15 -60.79 21.02
CA LEU A 70 4.50 -59.38 21.20
C LEU A 70 5.91 -59.08 20.67
N LYS A 71 6.84 -60.04 20.77
CA LYS A 71 8.19 -59.95 20.21
C LYS A 71 8.27 -60.15 18.70
N SER A 72 7.18 -60.57 18.05
CA SER A 72 7.13 -60.72 16.59
C SER A 72 6.65 -59.47 15.86
N TYR A 73 6.23 -58.43 16.58
CA TYR A 73 5.97 -57.12 15.99
C TYR A 73 7.28 -56.36 15.83
N ASP A 74 7.40 -55.57 14.76
CA ASP A 74 8.56 -54.71 14.53
C ASP A 74 8.74 -53.75 15.71
N ASP A 75 10.00 -53.50 16.10
CA ASP A 75 10.32 -52.53 17.14
C ASP A 75 9.69 -51.17 16.77
N PRO A 76 9.06 -50.46 17.73
CA PRO A 76 8.46 -49.17 17.45
C PRO A 76 9.52 -48.24 16.85
N ILE A 77 9.23 -47.76 15.65
CA ILE A 77 10.07 -46.79 14.94
C ILE A 77 10.28 -45.62 15.91
N LYS A 78 11.55 -45.33 16.24
CA LYS A 78 11.88 -44.18 17.08
C LYS A 78 11.19 -42.95 16.52
N SER A 79 10.58 -42.16 17.40
CA SER A 79 10.00 -40.87 17.01
C SER A 79 11.04 -40.08 16.21
N PRO A 80 10.66 -39.44 15.09
CA PRO A 80 11.56 -38.56 14.37
C PRO A 80 12.20 -37.58 15.36
N ASP A 81 13.53 -37.43 15.30
CA ASP A 81 14.21 -36.47 16.18
C ASP A 81 13.64 -35.08 15.91
N PHE A 82 12.88 -34.56 16.89
CA PHE A 82 12.38 -33.20 16.84
C PHE A 82 13.55 -32.26 17.14
N VAL A 83 14.31 -31.93 16.11
CA VAL A 83 15.32 -30.88 16.20
C VAL A 83 14.57 -29.56 16.29
N LEU A 84 14.49 -29.00 17.50
CA LEU A 84 14.21 -27.59 17.71
C LEU A 84 15.29 -26.80 16.96
N ARG A 85 15.03 -26.49 15.70
CA ARG A 85 15.79 -25.49 14.96
C ARG A 85 15.35 -24.15 15.52
N LEU A 86 15.89 -23.77 16.67
CA LEU A 86 15.96 -22.38 17.08
C LEU A 86 16.60 -21.66 15.90
N SER A 87 15.76 -21.00 15.10
CA SER A 87 16.23 -20.10 14.06
C SER A 87 17.22 -19.14 14.70
N ASP A 88 18.35 -18.88 14.02
CA ASP A 88 19.41 -17.94 14.40
C ASP A 88 18.88 -16.49 14.44
N ILE A 89 17.80 -16.24 15.18
CA ILE A 89 17.29 -14.93 15.50
C ILE A 89 18.25 -14.39 16.54
N GLN A 90 19.03 -13.39 16.16
CA GLN A 90 19.88 -12.67 17.10
C GLN A 90 19.02 -12.22 18.28
N THR A 91 19.38 -12.64 19.49
CA THR A 91 18.73 -12.19 20.73
C THR A 91 19.10 -10.72 20.95
N ILE A 92 18.25 -9.81 20.45
CA ILE A 92 18.42 -8.38 20.66
C ILE A 92 17.86 -8.04 22.04
N SER A 93 18.74 -7.57 22.93
CA SER A 93 18.32 -7.08 24.25
C SER A 93 17.83 -5.63 24.17
N THR A 94 16.89 -5.25 25.05
CA THR A 94 16.38 -3.88 25.15
C THR A 94 17.49 -2.86 25.46
N ASN A 95 18.51 -3.27 26.22
CA ASN A 95 19.70 -2.47 26.52
C ASN A 95 20.44 -1.97 25.26
N MET A 96 20.29 -2.68 24.14
CA MET A 96 20.90 -2.30 22.87
C MET A 96 20.31 -1.00 22.29
N LEU A 97 19.04 -0.69 22.59
CA LEU A 97 18.37 0.51 22.07
C LEU A 97 19.06 1.81 22.53
N TYR A 98 19.72 1.76 23.70
CA TYR A 98 20.45 2.88 24.28
C TYR A 98 21.87 3.06 23.71
N HIS A 99 22.34 2.11 22.91
CA HIS A 99 23.66 2.14 22.29
C HIS A 99 23.53 2.47 20.80
N LYS A 100 23.41 3.76 20.49
CA LYS A 100 23.10 4.28 19.15
C LYS A 100 23.96 3.70 18.04
N ASP A 101 25.29 3.69 18.19
CA ASP A 101 26.20 3.18 17.16
C ASP A 101 25.99 1.68 16.89
N HIS A 102 25.75 0.89 17.94
CA HIS A 102 25.47 -0.53 17.81
C HIS A 102 24.14 -0.78 17.10
N LEU A 103 23.09 -0.04 17.48
CA LEU A 103 21.77 -0.13 16.83
C LEU A 103 21.87 0.21 15.35
N GLN A 104 22.57 1.31 15.01
CA GLN A 104 22.76 1.73 13.63
C GLN A 104 23.50 0.69 12.81
N ASN A 105 24.57 0.11 13.35
CA ASN A 105 25.35 -0.93 12.66
C ASN A 105 24.51 -2.19 12.37
N ILE A 106 23.71 -2.66 13.33
CA ILE A 106 22.86 -3.84 13.11
C ILE A 106 21.78 -3.54 12.06
N VAL A 107 21.10 -2.40 12.16
CA VAL A 107 20.09 -1.99 11.17
C VAL A 107 20.71 -1.92 9.77
N GLN A 108 21.85 -1.25 9.62
CA GLN A 108 22.54 -1.13 8.33
C GLN A 108 22.98 -2.51 7.78
N LEU A 109 23.45 -3.41 8.64
CA LEU A 109 23.83 -4.75 8.24
C LEU A 109 22.64 -5.54 7.70
N ASN A 110 21.49 -5.48 8.37
CA ASN A 110 20.28 -6.17 7.93
C ASN A 110 19.72 -5.56 6.63
N ILE A 111 19.67 -4.23 6.51
CA ILE A 111 19.28 -3.56 5.27
C ILE A 111 20.21 -3.98 4.12
N LYS A 112 21.53 -4.02 4.36
CA LYS A 112 22.51 -4.47 3.37
C LYS A 112 22.29 -5.91 2.93
N GLN A 113 21.92 -6.81 3.84
CA GLN A 113 21.58 -8.19 3.49
C GLN A 113 20.34 -8.27 2.61
N ILE A 114 19.30 -7.49 2.90
CA ILE A 114 18.08 -7.40 2.06
C ILE A 114 18.45 -6.87 0.67
N VAL A 115 19.20 -5.77 0.60
CA VAL A 115 19.65 -5.15 -0.66
C VAL A 115 20.54 -6.11 -1.47
N GLN A 116 21.42 -6.87 -0.81
CA GLN A 116 22.24 -7.89 -1.48
C GLN A 116 21.41 -9.02 -2.08
N PHE A 117 20.39 -9.48 -1.37
CA PHE A 117 19.44 -10.48 -1.88
C PHE A 117 18.75 -9.97 -3.14
N ILE A 118 18.20 -8.74 -3.11
CA ILE A 118 17.50 -8.14 -4.25
C ILE A 118 18.43 -8.08 -5.46
N ASN A 119 19.64 -7.53 -5.28
CA ASN A 119 20.56 -7.28 -6.38
C ASN A 119 21.17 -8.56 -6.98
N ARG A 120 21.41 -9.60 -6.17
CA ARG A 120 22.14 -10.79 -6.62
C ARG A 120 21.25 -12.00 -6.89
N VAL A 121 20.19 -12.18 -6.12
CA VAL A 121 19.34 -13.37 -6.22
C VAL A 121 18.10 -13.03 -7.03
N TYR A 122 17.28 -12.11 -6.51
CA TYR A 122 15.99 -11.77 -7.13
C TYR A 122 16.17 -11.23 -8.55
N ARG A 123 17.02 -10.22 -8.74
CA ARG A 123 17.26 -9.62 -10.06
C ARG A 123 17.80 -10.62 -11.08
N MET A 124 18.69 -11.53 -10.66
CA MET A 124 19.21 -12.57 -11.55
C MET A 124 18.10 -13.54 -11.97
N GLN A 125 17.27 -13.99 -11.04
CA GLN A 125 16.13 -14.85 -11.33
C GLN A 125 15.14 -14.18 -12.30
N THR A 126 14.81 -12.90 -12.07
CA THR A 126 13.94 -12.13 -12.97
C THR A 126 14.53 -12.01 -14.37
N VAL A 127 15.82 -11.69 -14.51
CA VAL A 127 16.48 -11.59 -15.82
C VAL A 127 16.50 -12.94 -16.53
N CYS A 128 16.78 -14.05 -15.83
CA CYS A 128 16.72 -15.38 -16.42
C CYS A 128 15.30 -15.70 -16.92
N HIS A 129 14.27 -15.39 -16.12
CA HIS A 129 12.87 -15.58 -16.50
C HIS A 129 12.50 -14.75 -17.75
N GLU A 130 12.82 -13.45 -17.77
CA GLU A 130 12.57 -12.56 -18.91
C GLU A 130 13.27 -13.04 -20.18
N ASN A 131 14.51 -13.53 -20.06
CA ASN A 131 15.26 -14.08 -21.20
C ASN A 131 14.60 -15.34 -21.75
N LEU A 132 14.10 -16.23 -20.90
CA LEU A 132 13.41 -17.44 -21.34
C LEU A 132 12.10 -17.11 -22.05
N ASP A 133 11.34 -16.13 -21.55
CA ASP A 133 10.11 -15.69 -22.20
C ASP A 133 10.36 -14.99 -23.53
N ASN A 134 11.36 -14.10 -23.61
CA ASN A 134 11.72 -13.45 -24.87
C ASN A 134 12.16 -14.48 -25.92
N ARG A 135 13.01 -15.45 -25.54
CA ARG A 135 13.44 -16.55 -26.43
C ARG A 135 12.24 -17.36 -26.95
N TYR A 136 11.27 -17.63 -26.09
CA TYR A 136 10.06 -18.36 -26.48
C TYR A 136 9.18 -17.54 -27.42
N ILE A 137 8.95 -16.26 -27.11
CA ILE A 137 8.16 -15.36 -27.98
C ILE A 137 8.77 -15.31 -29.38
N ASP A 138 10.09 -15.22 -29.48
CA ASP A 138 10.78 -15.20 -30.77
C ASP A 138 10.72 -16.55 -31.48
N GLY A 139 10.87 -17.66 -30.76
CA GLY A 139 10.70 -18.99 -31.32
C GLY A 139 9.28 -19.26 -31.81
N VAL A 140 8.25 -18.84 -31.06
CA VAL A 140 6.83 -19.01 -31.44
C VAL A 140 6.52 -18.37 -32.79
N LYS A 141 7.11 -17.21 -33.10
CA LYS A 141 6.96 -16.54 -34.41
C LYS A 141 7.51 -17.37 -35.57
N MET A 142 8.40 -18.34 -35.31
CA MET A 142 9.10 -19.14 -36.31
C MET A 142 8.60 -20.60 -36.39
N VAL A 143 7.54 -20.95 -35.64
CA VAL A 143 7.00 -22.33 -35.58
C VAL A 143 6.46 -22.81 -36.92
N TYR A 144 5.89 -21.90 -37.72
CA TYR A 144 5.38 -22.20 -39.05
C TYR A 144 6.20 -21.49 -40.11
N VAL A 145 6.65 -22.24 -41.10
CA VAL A 145 7.35 -21.73 -42.28
C VAL A 145 6.48 -21.94 -43.51
N GLN A 146 6.50 -20.97 -44.43
CA GLN A 146 5.81 -21.11 -45.71
C GLN A 146 6.69 -21.91 -46.66
N VAL A 147 6.13 -22.99 -47.21
CA VAL A 147 6.80 -23.85 -48.18
C VAL A 147 5.91 -23.97 -49.41
N ASP A 148 6.49 -23.83 -50.61
CA ASP A 148 5.77 -24.10 -51.85
C ASP A 148 5.66 -25.63 -52.03
N SER A 149 4.44 -26.16 -52.01
CA SER A 149 4.15 -27.58 -52.25
C SER A 149 3.40 -27.78 -53.56
N THR A 150 3.74 -28.85 -54.27
CA THR A 150 3.10 -29.21 -55.53
C THR A 150 2.31 -30.50 -55.36
N THR A 151 0.99 -30.41 -55.43
CA THR A 151 0.09 -31.56 -55.28
C THR A 151 -0.54 -31.87 -56.62
N ARG A 152 -0.48 -33.14 -57.03
CA ARG A 152 -1.03 -33.62 -58.30
C ARG A 152 -2.32 -34.38 -58.02
N VAL A 153 -3.41 -33.95 -58.64
CA VAL A 153 -4.71 -34.61 -58.55
C VAL A 153 -5.07 -35.14 -59.93
N GLN A 154 -5.43 -36.42 -59.98
CA GLN A 154 -5.90 -37.04 -61.21
C GLN A 154 -7.42 -36.87 -61.32
N ALA A 155 -7.87 -36.06 -62.27
CA ALA A 155 -9.28 -35.93 -62.63
C ALA A 155 -9.64 -37.06 -63.60
N VAL A 156 -10.24 -38.12 -63.06
CA VAL A 156 -10.69 -39.26 -63.86
C VAL A 156 -12.00 -38.91 -64.55
N CYS A 157 -12.07 -39.21 -65.84
CA CYS A 157 -13.24 -38.99 -66.67
C CYS A 157 -14.24 -40.12 -66.46
N ASP A 158 -15.33 -39.86 -65.73
CA ASP A 158 -16.36 -40.87 -65.40
C ASP A 158 -17.34 -41.13 -66.57
N TYR A 159 -16.82 -41.18 -67.80
CA TYR A 159 -17.64 -41.40 -68.99
C TYR A 159 -17.95 -42.89 -69.17
N LYS A 160 -18.98 -43.37 -68.47
CA LYS A 160 -19.68 -44.60 -68.88
C LYS A 160 -20.35 -44.32 -70.22
N THR A 161 -19.70 -44.74 -71.29
CA THR A 161 -20.10 -44.61 -72.70
C THR A 161 -21.61 -44.78 -72.91
N LYS A 162 -22.36 -43.69 -73.09
CA LYS A 162 -23.60 -43.73 -73.86
C LYS A 162 -23.21 -43.70 -75.34
N LYS A 163 -23.43 -44.82 -76.03
CA LYS A 163 -23.20 -44.96 -77.48
C LYS A 163 -23.93 -43.84 -78.22
N GLY A 164 -23.20 -42.86 -78.74
CA GLY A 164 -23.77 -41.83 -79.62
C GLY A 164 -23.08 -40.47 -79.64
N SER A 165 -22.22 -40.11 -78.68
CA SER A 165 -21.46 -38.84 -78.72
C SER A 165 -20.03 -39.07 -79.23
N THR A 166 -19.62 -38.26 -80.21
CA THR A 166 -18.31 -38.31 -80.90
C THR A 166 -17.17 -37.63 -80.14
N SER A 167 -17.34 -37.32 -78.86
CA SER A 167 -16.27 -36.79 -78.01
C SER A 167 -15.63 -37.91 -77.18
N SER A 168 -14.59 -38.52 -77.75
CA SER A 168 -13.74 -39.50 -77.05
C SER A 168 -12.96 -38.81 -75.94
N CYS A 169 -13.14 -39.24 -74.69
CA CYS A 169 -12.33 -38.75 -73.58
C CYS A 169 -10.88 -39.25 -73.74
N ALA A 170 -9.89 -38.35 -73.66
CA ALA A 170 -8.47 -38.66 -73.91
C ALA A 170 -7.75 -39.35 -72.72
N GLY A 171 -8.47 -39.70 -71.65
CA GLY A 171 -7.93 -40.29 -70.42
C GLY A 171 -8.05 -39.35 -69.21
N ALA A 172 -7.54 -39.80 -68.06
CA ALA A 172 -7.52 -38.98 -66.85
C ALA A 172 -6.57 -37.78 -67.02
N ALA A 173 -7.03 -36.58 -66.63
CA ALA A 173 -6.21 -35.38 -66.67
C ALA A 173 -5.43 -35.21 -65.36
N GLU A 174 -4.12 -34.98 -65.44
CA GLU A 174 -3.30 -34.66 -64.27
C GLU A 174 -3.36 -33.14 -64.02
N ILE A 175 -4.04 -32.74 -62.95
CA ILE A 175 -4.11 -31.34 -62.53
C ILE A 175 -3.05 -31.13 -61.45
N THR A 176 -2.12 -30.23 -61.73
CA THR A 176 -1.06 -29.88 -60.78
C THR A 176 -1.40 -28.59 -60.07
N PHE A 177 -1.55 -28.64 -58.75
CA PHE A 177 -1.72 -27.47 -57.89
C PHE A 177 -0.38 -27.08 -57.29
N GLN A 178 0.00 -25.81 -57.40
CA GLN A 178 1.07 -25.23 -56.59
C GLN A 178 0.43 -24.42 -55.47
N ILE A 179 0.70 -24.81 -54.23
CA ILE A 179 0.09 -24.23 -53.03
C ILE A 179 1.21 -23.78 -52.10
N ARG A 180 1.02 -22.63 -51.46
CA ARG A 180 1.86 -22.21 -50.33
C ARG A 180 1.28 -22.80 -49.05
N GLU A 181 1.91 -23.84 -48.53
CA GLU A 181 1.51 -24.46 -47.28
C GLU A 181 2.29 -23.92 -46.10
N ALA A 182 1.61 -23.76 -44.96
CA ALA A 182 2.27 -23.51 -43.69
C ALA A 182 2.72 -24.85 -43.11
N LYS A 183 4.03 -25.10 -43.08
CA LYS A 183 4.62 -26.31 -42.54
C LYS A 183 5.22 -26.04 -41.16
N LEU A 184 5.01 -26.97 -40.23
CA LEU A 184 5.63 -26.92 -38.92
C LEU A 184 7.16 -27.07 -39.05
N ASN A 185 7.90 -26.18 -38.39
CA ASN A 185 9.34 -26.28 -38.24
C ASN A 185 9.66 -27.10 -36.97
N SER A 186 10.03 -28.37 -37.14
CA SER A 186 10.30 -29.30 -36.04
C SER A 186 11.39 -28.79 -35.09
N ASP A 187 12.43 -28.16 -35.64
CA ASP A 187 13.60 -27.74 -34.87
C ASP A 187 13.23 -26.59 -33.92
N VAL A 188 12.41 -25.65 -34.40
CA VAL A 188 11.89 -24.54 -33.59
C VAL A 188 10.93 -25.04 -32.52
N VAL A 189 10.12 -26.05 -32.83
CA VAL A 189 9.22 -26.67 -31.85
C VAL A 189 10.01 -27.36 -30.73
N GLU A 190 11.09 -28.07 -31.06
CA GLU A 190 11.97 -28.68 -30.06
C GLU A 190 12.69 -27.62 -29.22
N ILE A 191 13.23 -26.57 -29.83
CA ILE A 191 13.87 -25.44 -29.12
C ILE A 191 12.89 -24.78 -28.15
N ASN A 192 11.63 -24.56 -28.56
CA ASN A 192 10.60 -23.99 -27.70
C ASN A 192 10.21 -24.94 -26.56
N SER A 193 10.10 -26.23 -26.84
CA SER A 193 9.82 -27.25 -25.81
C SER A 193 10.93 -27.26 -24.76
N ASN A 194 12.20 -27.24 -25.18
CA ASN A 194 13.35 -27.19 -24.28
C ASN A 194 13.36 -25.90 -23.45
N ASN A 195 13.06 -24.75 -24.06
CA ASN A 195 12.93 -23.49 -23.34
C ASN A 195 11.85 -23.55 -22.24
N ARG A 196 10.69 -24.16 -22.50
CA ARG A 196 9.64 -24.31 -21.48
C ARG A 196 10.08 -25.26 -20.36
N SER A 197 10.80 -26.34 -20.67
CA SER A 197 11.38 -27.20 -19.62
C SER A 197 12.46 -26.50 -18.78
N GLU A 198 13.24 -25.60 -19.38
CA GLU A 198 14.23 -24.76 -18.67
C GLU A 198 13.52 -23.79 -17.71
N LEU A 199 12.39 -23.20 -18.14
CA LEU A 199 11.54 -22.37 -17.29
C LEU A 199 10.94 -23.16 -16.13
N ASP A 200 10.40 -24.35 -16.39
CA ASP A 200 9.84 -25.22 -15.33
C ASP A 200 10.91 -25.56 -14.29
N THR A 201 12.13 -25.86 -14.74
CA THR A 201 13.26 -26.13 -13.84
C THR A 201 13.63 -24.91 -13.00
N LEU A 202 13.64 -23.71 -13.59
CA LEU A 202 13.88 -22.46 -12.87
C LEU A 202 12.78 -22.18 -11.83
N ILE A 203 11.51 -22.43 -12.16
CA ILE A 203 10.39 -22.26 -11.23
C ILE A 203 10.50 -23.25 -10.07
N ILE A 204 10.80 -24.53 -10.36
CA ILE A 204 11.02 -25.55 -9.34
C ILE A 204 12.17 -25.14 -8.43
N ASP A 205 13.30 -24.69 -8.97
CA ASP A 205 14.45 -24.22 -8.18
C ASP A 205 14.07 -23.03 -7.27
N ILE A 206 13.23 -22.10 -7.74
CA ILE A 206 12.73 -20.98 -6.91
C ILE A 206 11.79 -21.47 -5.81
N LEU A 207 10.90 -22.43 -6.10
CA LEU A 207 9.91 -22.93 -5.14
C LEU A 207 10.53 -23.89 -4.11
N GLU A 208 11.50 -24.70 -4.51
CA GLU A 208 12.19 -25.66 -3.65
C GLU A 208 13.28 -24.99 -2.81
N ASN A 209 13.97 -23.97 -3.34
CA ASN A 209 14.87 -23.16 -2.54
C ASN A 209 14.06 -22.18 -1.68
N LEU A 210 13.88 -22.52 -0.40
CA LEU A 210 13.38 -21.56 0.59
C LEU A 210 14.19 -20.27 0.53
N LEU A 211 13.51 -19.14 0.77
CA LEU A 211 14.11 -17.81 0.90
C LEU A 211 15.45 -17.90 1.66
N PRO A 212 16.54 -17.30 1.15
CA PRO A 212 17.85 -17.41 1.78
C PRO A 212 17.78 -17.05 3.25
N ARG A 213 18.38 -17.88 4.11
CA ARG A 213 18.33 -17.67 5.57
C ARG A 213 18.76 -16.26 5.97
N SER A 214 19.77 -15.71 5.29
CA SER A 214 20.22 -14.33 5.49
C SER A 214 19.11 -13.30 5.29
N LEU A 215 18.25 -13.46 4.29
CA LEU A 215 17.11 -12.58 4.06
C LEU A 215 16.07 -12.74 5.17
N THR A 216 15.70 -13.98 5.49
CA THR A 216 14.70 -14.27 6.52
C THR A 216 15.14 -13.73 7.88
N THR A 217 16.40 -13.97 8.28
CA THR A 217 16.99 -13.41 9.50
C THR A 217 17.00 -11.88 9.44
N ALA A 218 17.42 -11.27 8.33
CA ALA A 218 17.44 -9.81 8.23
C ALA A 218 16.06 -9.18 8.42
N CYS A 219 15.04 -9.71 7.76
CA CYS A 219 13.67 -9.21 7.86
C CYS A 219 13.09 -9.42 9.26
N THR A 220 13.29 -10.60 9.88
CA THR A 220 12.79 -10.86 11.24
C THR A 220 13.51 -10.00 12.27
N THR A 221 14.82 -9.80 12.13
CA THR A 221 15.61 -8.92 12.99
C THR A 221 15.17 -7.46 12.86
N MET A 222 14.94 -6.95 11.65
CA MET A 222 14.41 -5.59 11.44
C MET A 222 13.04 -5.40 12.10
N ASN A 223 12.14 -6.38 11.94
CA ASN A 223 10.83 -6.33 12.59
C ASN A 223 10.95 -6.36 14.11
N LEU A 224 11.83 -7.20 14.67
CA LEU A 224 12.09 -7.26 16.11
C LEU A 224 12.60 -5.92 16.65
N ILE A 225 13.55 -5.28 15.95
CA ILE A 225 14.09 -3.97 16.34
C ILE A 225 12.95 -2.93 16.42
N ILE A 226 12.08 -2.87 15.41
CA ILE A 226 10.97 -1.92 15.39
C ILE A 226 10.03 -2.16 16.57
N GLN A 227 9.68 -3.43 16.85
CA GLN A 227 8.82 -3.78 17.99
C GLN A 227 9.47 -3.41 19.33
N LEU A 228 10.77 -3.64 19.49
CA LEU A 228 11.51 -3.28 20.69
C LEU A 228 11.52 -1.75 20.89
N ILE A 229 11.79 -0.98 19.83
CA ILE A 229 11.74 0.50 19.88
C ILE A 229 10.34 0.97 20.28
N PHE A 230 9.27 0.40 19.71
CA PHE A 230 7.90 0.77 20.08
C PHE A 230 7.54 0.42 21.52
N ASN A 231 7.90 -0.77 21.99
CA ASN A 231 7.62 -1.21 23.34
C ASN A 231 8.35 -0.32 24.36
N GLU A 232 9.62 -0.01 24.09
CA GLU A 232 10.42 0.86 24.96
C GLU A 232 9.89 2.29 24.95
N PHE A 233 9.57 2.85 23.77
CA PHE A 233 8.98 4.18 23.64
C PHE A 233 7.68 4.31 24.44
N ASN A 234 6.78 3.34 24.31
CA ASN A 234 5.51 3.31 25.05
C ASN A 234 5.71 3.13 26.55
N ALA A 235 6.72 2.36 26.99
CA ALA A 235 7.05 2.20 28.40
C ALA A 235 7.60 3.51 28.99
N LEU A 236 8.54 4.15 28.30
CA LEU A 236 9.17 5.40 28.74
C LEU A 236 8.17 6.56 28.80
N ILE A 237 7.22 6.64 27.85
CA ILE A 237 6.13 7.63 27.91
C ILE A 237 5.30 7.45 29.20
N LYS A 238 5.00 6.21 29.59
CA LYS A 238 4.22 5.92 30.82
C LYS A 238 5.00 6.27 32.08
N ILE A 239 6.32 6.09 32.05
CA ILE A 239 7.23 6.43 33.16
C ILE A 239 7.44 7.95 33.25
N GLY A 240 7.36 8.68 32.12
CA GLY A 240 7.53 10.12 32.05
C GLY A 240 8.99 10.58 31.95
N ASP A 241 9.91 9.70 31.52
CA ASP A 241 11.32 10.06 31.32
C ASP A 241 11.53 10.77 29.97
N ILE A 242 11.44 12.09 29.98
CA ILE A 242 11.47 12.93 28.78
C ILE A 242 12.79 12.76 27.99
N ALA A 243 13.92 12.59 28.68
CA ALA A 243 15.23 12.51 28.03
C ALA A 243 15.35 11.20 27.22
N LEU A 244 15.02 10.07 27.85
CA LEU A 244 15.08 8.77 27.17
C LEU A 244 14.00 8.64 26.09
N VAL A 245 12.82 9.23 26.27
CA VAL A 245 11.79 9.31 25.23
C VAL A 245 12.33 10.02 23.98
N ALA A 246 13.02 11.16 24.16
CA ALA A 246 13.61 11.89 23.04
C ALA A 246 14.72 11.09 22.33
N ASP A 247 15.54 10.36 23.07
CA ASP A 247 16.60 9.52 22.50
C ASP A 247 16.03 8.37 21.65
N ILE A 248 15.03 7.66 22.17
CA ILE A 248 14.34 6.59 21.43
C ILE A 248 13.57 7.15 20.23
N GLN A 249 12.90 8.29 20.38
CA GLN A 249 12.23 8.98 19.28
C GLN A 249 13.23 9.34 18.17
N SER A 250 14.41 9.87 18.52
CA SER A 250 15.46 10.19 17.54
C SER A 250 15.94 8.95 16.78
N SER A 251 15.97 7.80 17.44
CA SER A 251 16.32 6.51 16.83
C SER A 251 15.24 6.01 15.87
N GLY A 252 13.97 6.17 16.24
CA GLY A 252 12.82 5.87 15.37
C GLY A 252 12.79 6.76 14.11
N VAL A 253 13.02 8.07 14.28
CA VAL A 253 13.15 9.03 13.17
C VAL A 253 14.32 8.64 12.25
N TRP A 254 15.49 8.35 12.82
CA TRP A 254 16.65 7.91 12.05
C TRP A 254 16.37 6.64 11.25
N LEU A 255 15.70 5.66 11.85
CA LEU A 255 15.33 4.41 11.19
C LEU A 255 14.37 4.66 10.01
N PHE A 256 13.37 5.54 10.19
CA PHE A 256 12.44 5.93 9.12
C PHE A 256 13.20 6.44 7.88
N TYR A 257 14.06 7.45 8.05
CA TYR A 257 14.78 8.03 6.92
C TYR A 257 15.83 7.09 6.32
N THR A 258 16.41 6.20 7.12
CA THR A 258 17.35 5.17 6.63
C THR A 258 16.64 4.14 5.73
N LEU A 259 15.42 3.73 6.09
CA LEU A 259 14.60 2.88 5.24
C LEU A 259 14.15 3.61 3.97
N MET A 260 13.76 4.89 4.11
CA MET A 260 13.35 5.72 2.97
C MET A 260 14.48 5.91 1.96
N SER A 261 15.73 6.11 2.40
CA SER A 261 16.87 6.29 1.48
C SER A 261 17.15 5.05 0.62
N GLU A 262 16.80 3.86 1.12
CA GLU A 262 16.99 2.60 0.39
C GLU A 262 15.72 2.13 -0.33
N TYR A 263 14.59 2.85 -0.16
CA TYR A 263 13.28 2.45 -0.68
C TYR A 263 13.29 2.22 -2.20
N ALA A 264 14.04 3.01 -2.96
CA ALA A 264 14.14 2.88 -4.42
C ALA A 264 14.65 1.51 -4.87
N ILE A 265 15.55 0.88 -4.09
CA ILE A 265 16.04 -0.48 -4.37
C ILE A 265 15.06 -1.50 -3.79
N LEU A 266 14.59 -1.28 -2.57
CA LEU A 266 13.70 -2.20 -1.85
C LEU A 266 12.37 -2.43 -2.59
N LYS A 267 11.83 -1.40 -3.25
CA LYS A 267 10.58 -1.47 -4.02
C LYS A 267 10.65 -2.34 -5.28
N THR A 268 11.85 -2.70 -5.74
CA THR A 268 12.01 -3.52 -6.97
C THR A 268 11.54 -4.96 -6.78
N CYS A 269 11.42 -5.43 -5.54
CA CYS A 269 10.96 -6.76 -5.19
C CYS A 269 9.60 -6.68 -4.48
N PRO A 270 8.48 -7.14 -5.08
CA PRO A 270 7.13 -6.85 -4.59
C PRO A 270 6.84 -7.26 -3.14
N PHE A 271 7.36 -8.40 -2.68
CA PHE A 271 7.13 -8.84 -1.30
C PHE A 271 8.00 -8.06 -0.29
N ILE A 272 9.19 -7.62 -0.70
CA ILE A 272 10.02 -6.73 0.13
C ILE A 272 9.44 -5.32 0.15
N GLU A 273 8.92 -4.83 -0.97
CA GLU A 273 8.21 -3.55 -1.05
C GLU A 273 7.08 -3.50 -0.01
N LYS A 274 6.19 -4.50 -0.03
CA LYS A 274 5.08 -4.59 0.93
C LYS A 274 5.58 -4.64 2.38
N PHE A 275 6.63 -5.42 2.64
CA PHE A 275 7.23 -5.50 3.97
C PHE A 275 7.78 -4.14 4.44
N VAL A 276 8.52 -3.44 3.58
CA VAL A 276 9.13 -2.14 3.88
C VAL A 276 8.07 -1.05 4.02
N LEU A 277 7.03 -1.05 3.17
CA LEU A 277 5.89 -0.13 3.30
C LEU A 277 5.20 -0.28 4.66
N ASN A 278 4.96 -1.52 5.11
CA ASN A 278 4.39 -1.76 6.44
C ASN A 278 5.29 -1.19 7.55
N MET A 279 6.60 -1.42 7.47
CA MET A 279 7.54 -0.86 8.45
C MET A 279 7.55 0.67 8.43
N LEU A 280 7.62 1.29 7.24
CA LEU A 280 7.60 2.74 7.08
C LEU A 280 6.31 3.35 7.61
N GLN A 281 5.15 2.73 7.35
CA GLN A 281 3.87 3.17 7.88
C GLN A 281 3.83 3.07 9.40
N SER A 282 4.27 1.95 9.98
CA SER A 282 4.31 1.78 11.43
C SER A 282 5.23 2.80 12.10
N ILE A 283 6.48 2.94 11.62
CA ILE A 283 7.46 3.88 12.18
C ILE A 283 6.98 5.32 11.98
N GLY A 284 6.48 5.64 10.78
CA GLY A 284 5.96 6.95 10.42
C GLY A 284 4.83 7.40 11.34
N ASN A 285 3.85 6.53 11.59
CA ASN A 285 2.71 6.85 12.46
C ASN A 285 3.11 7.11 13.91
N VAL A 286 4.18 6.47 14.41
CA VAL A 286 4.61 6.61 15.81
C VAL A 286 5.58 7.77 16.00
N PHE A 287 6.53 7.97 15.08
CA PHE A 287 7.66 8.89 15.30
C PHE A 287 7.65 10.15 14.42
N ILE A 288 6.92 10.13 13.30
CA ILE A 288 6.90 11.23 12.32
C ILE A 288 5.57 11.99 12.37
N LEU A 289 4.45 11.28 12.38
CA LEU A 289 3.13 11.89 12.43
C LEU A 289 2.98 12.72 13.72
N ASN A 290 2.49 13.95 13.58
CA ASN A 290 2.35 14.93 14.67
C ASN A 290 3.68 15.36 15.34
N ASN A 291 4.84 15.01 14.77
CA ASN A 291 6.12 15.50 15.24
C ASN A 291 6.48 16.81 14.51
N GLU A 292 6.45 17.92 15.24
CA GLU A 292 6.73 19.25 14.70
C GLU A 292 8.10 19.34 14.01
N ASN A 293 9.14 18.74 14.62
CA ASN A 293 10.51 18.80 14.11
C ASN A 293 10.65 18.14 12.74
N GLU A 294 9.74 17.22 12.39
CA GLU A 294 9.74 16.49 11.14
C GLU A 294 8.80 17.09 10.09
N CYS A 295 7.91 18.00 10.46
CA CYS A 295 6.88 18.55 9.57
C CYS A 295 7.48 19.15 8.28
N LEU A 296 8.46 20.05 8.42
CA LEU A 296 9.14 20.67 7.28
C LEU A 296 10.02 19.67 6.51
N ARG A 297 10.62 18.71 7.21
CA ARG A 297 11.48 17.70 6.58
C ARG A 297 10.66 16.75 5.70
N VAL A 298 9.49 16.30 6.18
CA VAL A 298 8.54 15.49 5.42
C VAL A 298 8.08 16.25 4.18
N GLN A 299 7.68 17.51 4.33
CA GLN A 299 7.29 18.37 3.21
C GLN A 299 8.40 18.48 2.15
N ASN A 300 9.60 18.87 2.56
CA ASN A 300 10.73 19.05 1.64
C ASN A 300 11.09 17.74 0.95
N THR A 301 11.02 16.61 1.66
CA THR A 301 11.27 15.28 1.07
C THR A 301 10.19 14.92 0.05
N ALA A 302 8.91 15.21 0.34
CA ALA A 302 7.81 14.93 -0.60
C ALA A 302 7.90 15.77 -1.88
N LEU A 303 8.33 17.03 -1.77
CA LEU A 303 8.54 17.91 -2.93
C LEU A 303 9.73 17.44 -3.79
N ASN A 304 10.81 16.97 -3.17
CA ASN A 304 12.01 16.52 -3.88
C ASN A 304 11.88 15.11 -4.48
N TYR A 305 11.07 14.25 -3.87
CA TYR A 305 10.88 12.85 -4.28
C TYR A 305 9.38 12.52 -4.45
N PRO A 306 8.76 12.95 -5.57
CA PRO A 306 7.34 12.71 -5.88
C PRO A 306 6.90 11.24 -5.77
N GLU A 307 7.79 10.30 -6.08
CA GLU A 307 7.53 8.87 -6.02
C GLU A 307 7.30 8.34 -4.59
N LEU A 308 7.60 9.16 -3.58
CA LEU A 308 7.41 8.85 -2.15
C LEU A 308 6.17 9.56 -1.58
N ALA A 309 5.44 10.31 -2.39
CA ALA A 309 4.31 11.14 -1.97
C ALA A 309 3.23 10.34 -1.22
N ASP A 310 2.92 9.13 -1.70
CA ASP A 310 1.92 8.24 -1.09
C ASP A 310 2.26 7.84 0.36
N ILE A 311 3.56 7.81 0.71
CA ILE A 311 4.05 7.48 2.05
C ILE A 311 4.14 8.75 2.91
N LEU A 312 4.62 9.86 2.33
CA LEU A 312 4.96 11.08 3.07
C LEU A 312 3.76 11.99 3.32
N ILE A 313 2.84 12.14 2.37
CA ILE A 313 1.67 13.03 2.51
C ILE A 313 0.79 12.64 3.70
N PRO A 314 0.50 11.36 3.98
CA PRO A 314 -0.24 10.96 5.18
C PRO A 314 0.45 11.34 6.50
N LEU A 315 1.78 11.43 6.52
CA LEU A 315 2.59 11.77 7.69
C LEU A 315 2.76 13.27 7.89
N PHE A 316 2.40 14.07 6.87
CA PHE A 316 2.48 15.52 6.93
C PHE A 316 1.29 16.10 7.73
N SER A 317 1.59 16.63 8.92
CA SER A 317 0.60 17.13 9.88
C SER A 317 0.85 18.60 10.28
N PRO A 318 0.67 19.57 9.37
CA PRO A 318 0.96 20.99 9.66
C PRO A 318 0.05 21.55 10.77
N SER A 319 -1.20 21.09 10.85
CA SER A 319 -2.17 21.54 11.85
C SER A 319 -1.74 21.23 13.30
N SER A 320 -0.91 20.20 13.50
CA SER A 320 -0.41 19.81 14.83
C SER A 320 0.88 20.55 15.25
N ALA A 321 1.55 21.24 14.32
CA ALA A 321 2.80 21.97 14.59
C ALA A 321 2.57 23.36 15.22
N SER A 322 3.61 24.06 15.68
CA SER A 322 3.47 25.46 16.10
C SER A 322 3.04 26.38 14.96
N THR A 323 2.56 27.58 15.30
CA THR A 323 2.23 28.63 14.32
C THR A 323 3.40 28.93 13.38
N ASN A 324 4.62 29.03 13.90
CA ASN A 324 5.80 29.32 13.09
C ASN A 324 6.05 28.22 12.05
N THR A 325 6.03 26.96 12.48
CA THR A 325 6.23 25.81 11.58
C THR A 325 5.10 25.69 10.55
N PHE A 326 3.85 25.93 10.96
CA PHE A 326 2.70 25.98 10.05
C PHE A 326 2.89 27.05 8.96
N MET A 327 3.28 28.26 9.37
CA MET A 327 3.50 29.40 8.46
C MET A 327 4.66 29.15 7.48
N GLN A 328 5.76 28.60 7.97
CA GLN A 328 6.90 28.22 7.13
C GLN A 328 6.51 27.12 6.13
N ALA A 329 5.80 26.09 6.58
CA ALA A 329 5.32 25.02 5.72
C ALA A 329 4.38 25.57 4.63
N TYR A 330 3.46 26.46 5.01
CA TYR A 330 2.52 27.07 4.06
C TYR A 330 3.27 27.87 3.00
N LYS A 331 4.19 28.74 3.43
CA LYS A 331 5.05 29.54 2.54
C LYS A 331 5.82 28.65 1.56
N ASN A 332 6.48 27.60 2.06
CA ASN A 332 7.27 26.71 1.22
C ASN A 332 6.43 26.09 0.10
N ILE A 333 5.17 25.71 0.37
CA ILE A 333 4.31 25.17 -0.68
C ILE A 333 3.93 26.25 -1.68
N VAL A 334 3.58 27.45 -1.23
CA VAL A 334 3.27 28.58 -2.12
C VAL A 334 4.45 28.89 -3.04
N ASP A 335 5.67 28.90 -2.52
CA ASP A 335 6.90 29.11 -3.29
C ASP A 335 7.16 28.00 -4.32
N HIS A 336 6.61 26.79 -4.10
CA HIS A 336 6.73 25.63 -4.99
C HIS A 336 5.44 25.34 -5.78
N CYS A 337 4.41 26.19 -5.73
CA CYS A 337 3.23 26.08 -6.57
C CYS A 337 3.57 26.51 -8.00
N ASN A 338 4.38 25.73 -8.71
CA ASN A 338 4.66 25.87 -10.14
C ASN A 338 4.17 24.61 -10.90
N ALA A 339 4.11 24.69 -12.23
CA ALA A 339 3.55 23.63 -13.09
C ALA A 339 4.13 22.23 -12.85
N GLN A 340 5.37 22.11 -12.35
CA GLN A 340 6.02 20.82 -12.10
C GLN A 340 5.53 20.15 -10.81
N TYR A 341 5.18 20.94 -9.79
CA TYR A 341 4.86 20.42 -8.46
C TYR A 341 3.37 20.56 -8.09
N GLU A 342 2.51 21.06 -9.00
CA GLU A 342 1.07 21.28 -8.72
C GLU A 342 0.36 20.08 -8.06
N PRO A 343 0.54 18.81 -8.51
CA PRO A 343 -0.18 17.68 -7.91
C PRO A 343 0.20 17.44 -6.44
N ILE A 344 1.49 17.58 -6.13
CA ILE A 344 2.03 17.37 -4.78
C ILE A 344 1.68 18.56 -3.89
N ALA A 345 1.84 19.78 -4.40
CA ALA A 345 1.44 21.00 -3.71
C ALA A 345 -0.04 20.97 -3.33
N LEU A 346 -0.92 20.54 -4.24
CA LEU A 346 -2.35 20.37 -3.97
C LEU A 346 -2.59 19.36 -2.85
N SER A 347 -1.93 18.21 -2.91
CA SER A 347 -2.07 17.16 -1.90
C SER A 347 -1.56 17.60 -0.53
N LEU A 348 -0.45 18.34 -0.47
CA LEU A 348 0.08 18.93 0.77
C LEU A 348 -0.85 20.02 1.31
N LEU A 349 -1.36 20.91 0.45
CA LEU A 349 -2.30 21.98 0.85
C LEU A 349 -3.58 21.42 1.44
N SER A 350 -4.07 20.28 0.95
CA SER A 350 -5.24 19.60 1.51
C SER A 350 -5.07 19.15 2.98
N LYS A 351 -3.83 19.10 3.49
CA LYS A 351 -3.53 18.79 4.90
C LYS A 351 -3.58 20.01 5.81
N PHE A 352 -3.64 21.22 5.25
CA PHE A 352 -3.78 22.44 6.04
C PHE A 352 -5.23 22.62 6.48
N SER A 353 -5.40 23.09 7.71
CA SER A 353 -6.69 23.49 8.24
C SER A 353 -6.52 24.88 8.82
N VAL A 354 -6.75 25.92 8.01
CA VAL A 354 -6.51 27.32 8.39
C VAL A 354 -7.48 27.72 9.51
N SER A 355 -8.76 27.43 9.38
CA SER A 355 -9.78 27.60 10.45
C SER A 355 -9.38 26.96 11.79
N VAL A 356 -8.87 25.72 11.78
CA VAL A 356 -8.40 25.04 13.00
C VAL A 356 -7.17 25.76 13.57
N CYS A 357 -6.22 26.16 12.72
CA CYS A 357 -5.04 26.89 13.15
C CYS A 357 -5.41 28.24 13.80
N LEU A 358 -6.31 29.01 13.18
CA LEU A 358 -6.75 30.31 13.67
C LEU A 358 -7.50 30.20 15.02
N SER A 359 -8.40 29.22 15.14
CA SER A 359 -9.19 29.04 16.36
C SER A 359 -8.40 28.46 17.54
N THR A 360 -7.53 27.47 17.30
CA THR A 360 -6.83 26.75 18.37
C THR A 360 -5.52 27.40 18.80
N LYS A 361 -4.75 27.96 17.85
CA LYS A 361 -3.44 28.54 18.13
C LYS A 361 -3.47 30.04 18.32
N GLN A 362 -4.56 30.69 17.90
CA GLN A 362 -4.77 32.14 17.98
C GLN A 362 -3.51 32.94 17.58
N PRO A 363 -3.04 32.79 16.32
CA PRO A 363 -1.86 33.50 15.84
C PRO A 363 -2.04 35.02 16.00
N LEU A 364 -0.93 35.73 16.15
CA LEU A 364 -0.92 37.18 16.28
C LEU A 364 -1.46 37.84 15.00
N LEU A 365 -2.00 39.05 15.15
CA LEU A 365 -2.54 39.82 14.03
C LEU A 365 -1.55 39.92 12.86
N GLN A 366 -0.28 40.20 13.14
CA GLN A 366 0.77 40.26 12.13
C GLN A 366 0.98 38.92 11.39
N GLU A 367 0.89 37.79 12.09
CA GLU A 367 1.04 36.46 11.48
C GLU A 367 -0.15 36.14 10.58
N ARG A 368 -1.36 36.56 10.97
CA ARG A 368 -2.57 36.45 10.13
C ARG A 368 -2.45 37.30 8.85
N SER A 369 -1.97 38.54 8.94
CA SER A 369 -1.69 39.37 7.77
C SER A 369 -0.65 38.74 6.83
N ILE A 370 0.40 38.10 7.36
CA ILE A 370 1.39 37.36 6.56
C ILE A 370 0.74 36.17 5.85
N LEU A 371 -0.13 35.41 6.53
CA LEU A 371 -0.81 34.26 5.92
C LEU A 371 -1.75 34.71 4.80
N MET A 372 -2.46 35.81 5.02
CA MET A 372 -3.29 36.45 4.02
C MET A 372 -2.45 36.85 2.79
N ASP A 373 -1.26 37.42 2.99
CA ASP A 373 -0.34 37.76 1.89
C ASP A 373 0.11 36.54 1.10
N TYR A 374 0.39 35.41 1.76
CA TYR A 374 0.67 34.15 1.07
C TYR A 374 -0.52 33.66 0.25
N CYS A 375 -1.75 33.73 0.78
CA CYS A 375 -2.96 33.34 0.05
C CYS A 375 -3.17 34.22 -1.19
N ILE A 376 -3.09 35.55 -1.05
CA ILE A 376 -3.30 36.49 -2.16
C ILE A 376 -2.17 36.34 -3.20
N GLY A 377 -0.92 36.24 -2.75
CA GLY A 377 0.23 35.99 -3.62
C GLY A 377 0.07 34.69 -4.42
N ALA A 378 -0.36 33.62 -3.76
CA ALA A 378 -0.61 32.33 -4.41
C ALA A 378 -1.74 32.41 -5.45
N LEU A 379 -2.85 33.10 -5.15
CA LEU A 379 -3.95 33.31 -6.11
C LEU A 379 -3.47 34.03 -7.37
N ILE A 380 -2.56 35.00 -7.23
CA ILE A 380 -1.96 35.71 -8.36
C ILE A 380 -1.05 34.77 -9.16
N LEU A 381 -0.17 34.03 -8.48
CA LEU A 381 0.76 33.09 -9.12
C LEU A 381 0.01 32.00 -9.91
N VAL A 382 -1.00 31.39 -9.31
CA VAL A 382 -1.85 30.36 -9.93
C VAL A 382 -2.59 30.92 -11.14
N LYS A 383 -3.05 32.17 -11.12
CA LYS A 383 -3.68 32.80 -12.29
C LYS A 383 -2.71 33.03 -13.46
N GLN A 384 -1.45 33.33 -13.16
CA GLN A 384 -0.43 33.59 -14.18
C GLN A 384 0.05 32.32 -14.90
N GLN A 385 -0.20 31.15 -14.32
CA GLN A 385 0.22 29.88 -14.86
C GLN A 385 -0.63 29.42 -16.04
N THR A 386 -0.03 28.56 -16.88
CA THR A 386 -0.76 27.85 -17.92
C THR A 386 -1.80 26.94 -17.28
N ARG A 387 -3.05 27.06 -17.73
CA ARG A 387 -4.17 26.28 -17.18
C ARG A 387 -3.90 24.78 -17.24
N SER A 388 -3.84 24.14 -16.07
CA SER A 388 -3.83 22.70 -15.90
C SER A 388 -5.09 22.22 -15.17
N ASP A 389 -5.25 20.90 -15.05
CA ASP A 389 -6.33 20.29 -14.25
C ASP A 389 -6.21 20.63 -12.75
N TYR A 390 -5.00 20.97 -12.27
CA TYR A 390 -4.73 21.26 -10.85
C TYR A 390 -4.81 22.75 -10.52
N THR A 391 -4.52 23.63 -11.48
CA THR A 391 -4.51 25.09 -11.29
C THR A 391 -5.83 25.60 -10.70
N TRP A 392 -6.98 25.05 -11.13
CA TRP A 392 -8.29 25.45 -10.60
C TRP A 392 -8.50 24.99 -9.14
N SER A 393 -8.13 23.77 -8.81
CA SER A 393 -8.24 23.24 -7.44
C SER A 393 -7.33 24.00 -6.47
N LEU A 394 -6.10 24.34 -6.89
CA LEU A 394 -5.22 25.20 -6.11
C LEU A 394 -5.85 26.57 -5.86
N HIS A 395 -6.40 27.19 -6.90
CA HIS A 395 -7.11 28.47 -6.79
C HIS A 395 -8.28 28.39 -5.79
N GLU A 396 -9.08 27.33 -5.84
CA GLU A 396 -10.21 27.12 -4.93
C GLU A 396 -9.76 27.02 -3.47
N ILE A 397 -8.71 26.22 -3.19
CA ILE A 397 -8.16 26.08 -1.84
C ILE A 397 -7.63 27.42 -1.31
N PHE A 398 -6.83 28.15 -2.08
CA PHE A 398 -6.31 29.44 -1.63
C PHE A 398 -7.43 30.47 -1.40
N SER A 399 -8.46 30.46 -2.25
CA SER A 399 -9.63 31.33 -2.05
C SER A 399 -10.40 30.94 -0.79
N GLN A 400 -10.53 29.65 -0.49
CA GLN A 400 -11.17 29.17 0.73
C GLN A 400 -10.36 29.58 1.96
N HIS A 401 -9.04 29.39 1.97
CA HIS A 401 -8.19 29.82 3.07
C HIS A 401 -8.28 31.33 3.31
N LEU A 402 -8.37 32.14 2.26
CA LEU A 402 -8.57 33.59 2.39
C LEU A 402 -9.92 33.92 3.03
N CYS A 403 -11.00 33.22 2.66
CA CYS A 403 -12.30 33.35 3.30
C CYS A 403 -12.24 32.95 4.79
N GLU A 404 -11.55 31.86 5.14
CA GLU A 404 -11.38 31.41 6.53
C GLU A 404 -10.63 32.45 7.38
N ILE A 405 -9.62 33.12 6.82
CA ILE A 405 -8.90 34.22 7.50
C ILE A 405 -9.83 35.43 7.71
N MET A 406 -10.67 35.76 6.73
CA MET A 406 -11.61 36.89 6.84
C MET A 406 -12.72 36.62 7.87
N ASP A 407 -13.19 35.38 7.95
CA ASP A 407 -14.27 34.95 8.84
C ASP A 407 -13.83 34.96 10.31
N HIS A 408 -12.55 34.65 10.56
CA HIS A 408 -11.96 34.59 11.88
C HIS A 408 -11.79 35.99 12.50
N ASP A 409 -12.39 36.21 13.66
CA ASP A 409 -12.42 37.51 14.37
C ASP A 409 -12.90 38.68 13.48
N PHE A 410 -13.90 38.42 12.62
CA PHE A 410 -14.51 39.46 11.78
C PHE A 410 -14.97 40.67 12.63
N PRO A 411 -14.67 41.93 12.25
CA PRO A 411 -14.19 42.39 10.93
C PRO A 411 -12.69 42.72 10.85
N GLU A 412 -11.82 42.13 11.67
CA GLU A 412 -10.42 42.56 11.84
C GLU A 412 -9.63 42.70 10.52
N HIS A 413 -9.67 41.70 9.63
CA HIS A 413 -8.97 41.71 8.33
C HIS A 413 -9.83 42.18 7.15
N TYR A 414 -11.10 42.51 7.37
CA TYR A 414 -12.05 42.82 6.30
C TYR A 414 -11.55 43.94 5.38
N GLY A 415 -11.11 45.07 5.96
CA GLY A 415 -10.64 46.22 5.19
C GLY A 415 -9.36 45.92 4.40
N GLU A 416 -8.41 45.21 5.03
CA GLU A 416 -7.12 44.88 4.42
C GLU A 416 -7.29 43.96 3.21
N ILE A 417 -8.11 42.90 3.36
CA ILE A 417 -8.41 41.95 2.28
C ILE A 417 -9.06 42.68 1.10
N LEU A 418 -10.08 43.51 1.34
CA LEU A 418 -10.77 44.24 0.27
C LEU A 418 -9.85 45.18 -0.50
N LEU A 419 -9.00 45.95 0.21
CA LEU A 419 -8.07 46.87 -0.43
C LEU A 419 -7.09 46.13 -1.34
N LYS A 420 -6.47 45.05 -0.83
CA LYS A 420 -5.52 44.23 -1.62
C LYS A 420 -6.19 43.56 -2.82
N LEU A 421 -7.41 43.04 -2.66
CA LEU A 421 -8.16 42.44 -3.78
C LEU A 421 -8.55 43.47 -4.83
N LEU A 422 -8.96 44.69 -4.45
CA LEU A 422 -9.23 45.79 -5.40
C LEU A 422 -7.97 46.16 -6.19
N ASP A 423 -6.85 46.28 -5.47
CA ASP A 423 -5.55 46.61 -6.07
C ASP A 423 -5.05 45.55 -7.04
N HIS A 424 -5.32 44.27 -6.82
CA HIS A 424 -4.95 43.22 -7.78
C HIS A 424 -6.01 43.01 -8.86
N SER A 425 -7.26 43.37 -8.60
CA SER A 425 -8.34 43.32 -9.59
C SER A 425 -8.20 44.37 -10.67
N LYS A 426 -7.80 45.61 -10.32
CA LYS A 426 -7.56 46.69 -11.30
C LYS A 426 -6.49 46.29 -12.33
N GLU A 427 -5.55 45.43 -11.93
CA GLU A 427 -4.47 44.91 -12.77
C GLU A 427 -4.83 43.59 -13.46
N GLY A 428 -6.03 43.05 -13.22
CA GLY A 428 -6.47 41.77 -13.77
C GLY A 428 -5.72 40.55 -13.23
N ARG A 429 -5.05 40.65 -12.06
CA ARG A 429 -4.18 39.60 -11.51
C ARG A 429 -4.89 38.51 -10.70
N ILE A 430 -6.17 38.70 -10.35
CA ILE A 430 -6.98 37.70 -9.66
C ILE A 430 -8.25 37.34 -10.44
N TYR A 431 -8.79 36.14 -10.25
CA TYR A 431 -10.04 35.73 -10.90
C TYR A 431 -11.24 36.40 -10.22
N CYS A 432 -12.28 36.71 -11.01
CA CYS A 432 -13.52 37.27 -10.46
C CYS A 432 -14.19 36.34 -9.44
N GLN A 433 -13.94 35.03 -9.50
CA GLN A 433 -14.50 34.06 -8.55
C GLN A 433 -14.11 34.36 -7.10
N VAL A 434 -12.92 34.90 -6.86
CA VAL A 434 -12.46 35.28 -5.51
C VAL A 434 -13.42 36.30 -4.88
N TRP A 435 -13.91 37.27 -5.68
CA TRP A 435 -14.89 38.25 -5.21
C TRP A 435 -16.20 37.62 -4.79
N PHE A 436 -16.71 36.66 -5.56
CA PHE A 436 -17.94 35.95 -5.20
C PHE A 436 -17.79 35.21 -3.88
N ASN A 437 -16.64 34.55 -3.66
CA ASN A 437 -16.36 33.84 -2.42
C ASN A 437 -16.29 34.79 -1.22
N ILE A 438 -15.54 35.89 -1.33
CA ILE A 438 -15.41 36.92 -0.29
C ILE A 438 -16.76 37.58 0.03
N LEU A 439 -17.51 37.99 -0.99
CA LEU A 439 -18.83 38.58 -0.77
C LEU A 439 -19.77 37.58 -0.10
N ASN A 440 -19.76 36.31 -0.49
CA ASN A 440 -20.56 35.27 0.16
C ASN A 440 -20.19 35.07 1.64
N THR A 441 -18.91 35.14 1.99
CA THR A 441 -18.48 35.10 3.39
C THR A 441 -19.01 36.30 4.17
N ILE A 442 -18.96 37.52 3.60
CA ILE A 442 -19.53 38.73 4.23
C ILE A 442 -21.06 38.62 4.38
N LEU A 443 -21.75 38.08 3.38
CA LEU A 443 -23.19 37.84 3.42
C LEU A 443 -23.56 36.85 4.53
N ALA A 444 -22.77 35.80 4.71
CA ALA A 444 -22.99 34.80 5.74
C ALA A 444 -22.91 35.38 7.17
N GLN A 445 -22.07 36.40 7.38
CA GLN A 445 -21.94 37.09 8.67
C GLN A 445 -23.18 37.92 9.07
N ALA A 446 -24.01 38.35 8.11
CA ALA A 446 -25.18 39.18 8.41
C ALA A 446 -26.47 38.41 8.71
N VAL A 447 -26.53 37.09 8.51
CA VAL A 447 -27.75 36.30 8.72
C VAL A 447 -27.75 35.73 10.15
N PRO A 448 -28.72 36.09 11.03
CA PRO A 448 -28.80 35.52 12.36
C PRO A 448 -29.14 34.02 12.29
N THR A 449 -28.36 33.20 13.00
CA THR A 449 -28.47 31.73 13.10
C THR A 449 -29.78 31.20 13.69
N THR A 450 -30.77 32.06 13.99
CA THR A 450 -32.00 31.70 14.71
C THR A 450 -33.23 31.46 13.83
N GLN A 451 -33.14 31.59 12.50
CA GLN A 451 -34.25 31.25 11.59
C GLN A 451 -33.88 30.12 10.63
N THR A 452 -34.32 28.91 10.97
CA THR A 452 -34.06 27.65 10.26
C THR A 452 -34.70 27.52 8.86
N ASN A 453 -35.26 28.59 8.31
CA ASN A 453 -35.85 28.61 6.96
C ASN A 453 -35.37 29.78 6.07
N ALA A 454 -34.36 30.54 6.47
CA ALA A 454 -33.81 31.60 5.63
C ALA A 454 -32.97 30.99 4.49
N VAL A 455 -33.42 31.17 3.25
CA VAL A 455 -32.65 30.86 2.04
C VAL A 455 -31.28 31.55 2.17
N ARG A 456 -30.19 30.77 2.28
CA ARG A 456 -28.83 31.33 2.25
C ARG A 456 -28.68 32.13 0.97
N THR A 457 -28.50 33.43 1.09
CA THR A 457 -28.31 34.32 -0.04
C THR A 457 -26.90 34.09 -0.58
N ILE A 458 -26.78 33.31 -1.66
CA ILE A 458 -25.50 32.96 -2.29
C ILE A 458 -25.40 33.70 -3.63
N LEU A 459 -24.29 34.41 -3.81
CA LEU A 459 -23.86 34.99 -5.06
C LEU A 459 -23.14 33.95 -5.91
N LEU A 460 -23.58 33.80 -7.16
CA LEU A 460 -23.01 32.87 -8.13
C LEU A 460 -22.51 33.63 -9.37
N PRO A 461 -21.41 33.20 -9.99
CA PRO A 461 -21.01 33.71 -11.29
C PRO A 461 -22.10 33.46 -12.34
N GLY A 462 -22.45 34.49 -13.11
CA GLY A 462 -23.48 34.42 -14.16
C GLY A 462 -24.89 34.86 -13.74
N MET A 463 -25.09 35.32 -12.50
CA MET A 463 -26.34 35.96 -12.07
C MET A 463 -26.64 37.23 -12.88
N SER A 464 -27.93 37.47 -13.16
CA SER A 464 -28.34 38.72 -13.80
C SER A 464 -28.20 39.90 -12.85
N THR A 465 -28.12 41.11 -13.40
CA THR A 465 -28.04 42.36 -12.61
C THR A 465 -29.21 42.52 -11.64
N ASP A 466 -30.39 42.02 -12.01
CA ASP A 466 -31.58 42.08 -11.16
C ASP A 466 -31.49 41.09 -9.99
N GLN A 467 -31.01 39.87 -10.25
CA GLN A 467 -30.77 38.88 -9.20
C GLN A 467 -29.72 39.36 -8.19
N LEU A 468 -28.62 39.95 -8.68
CA LEU A 468 -27.59 40.57 -7.84
C LEU A 468 -28.16 41.70 -6.99
N ARG A 469 -28.95 42.59 -7.60
CA ARG A 469 -29.57 43.72 -6.92
C ARG A 469 -30.52 43.26 -5.81
N ASP A 470 -31.29 42.20 -6.05
CA ASP A 470 -32.21 41.66 -5.05
C ASP A 470 -31.49 41.00 -3.88
N VAL A 471 -30.36 40.31 -4.13
CA VAL A 471 -29.48 39.80 -3.06
C VAL A 471 -28.92 40.94 -2.21
N VAL A 472 -28.36 41.96 -2.84
CA VAL A 472 -27.77 43.12 -2.13
C VAL A 472 -28.85 43.88 -1.35
N ARG A 473 -30.05 44.03 -1.90
CA ARG A 473 -31.19 44.64 -1.21
C ARG A 473 -31.58 43.86 0.04
N ARG A 474 -31.69 42.52 -0.05
CA ARG A 474 -32.00 41.66 1.10
C ARG A 474 -30.94 41.77 2.19
N TYR A 475 -29.67 41.74 1.80
CA TYR A 475 -28.58 41.95 2.74
C TYR A 475 -28.67 43.31 3.45
N ALA A 476 -28.87 44.39 2.70
CA ALA A 476 -29.01 45.73 3.25
C ALA A 476 -30.24 45.88 4.17
N THR A 477 -31.32 45.13 3.92
CA THR A 477 -32.50 45.12 4.81
C THR A 477 -32.32 44.25 6.04
N ASP A 478 -31.51 43.18 5.94
CA ASP A 478 -31.28 42.21 7.02
C ASP A 478 -30.11 42.60 7.95
N GLN A 479 -29.27 43.56 7.55
CA GLN A 479 -28.29 44.20 8.44
C GLN A 479 -29.02 44.84 9.63
N ARG A 480 -29.07 44.12 10.77
CA ARG A 480 -29.49 44.72 12.04
C ARG A 480 -28.53 45.87 12.36
N SER A 481 -29.11 47.04 12.62
CA SER A 481 -28.44 48.14 13.30
C SER A 481 -27.70 47.61 14.53
N LEU A 482 -26.39 47.87 14.62
CA LEU A 482 -25.60 47.71 15.84
C LEU A 482 -26.45 48.17 17.03
N SER A 483 -26.72 47.26 17.96
CA SER A 483 -27.51 47.64 19.13
C SER A 483 -26.66 48.58 19.97
N SER A 484 -27.25 49.65 20.50
CA SER A 484 -26.57 50.69 21.27
C SER A 484 -25.80 50.18 22.51
N GLN A 485 -25.91 48.89 22.84
CA GLN A 485 -25.17 48.21 23.90
C GLN A 485 -23.77 47.74 23.48
N GLU A 486 -23.48 47.61 22.18
CA GLU A 486 -22.16 47.18 21.67
C GLU A 486 -21.18 48.35 21.46
N VAL A 487 -21.69 49.59 21.41
CA VAL A 487 -20.88 50.82 21.26
C VAL A 487 -20.44 51.40 22.61
N CYS A 488 -20.86 50.83 23.74
CA CYS A 488 -20.76 51.47 25.06
C CYS A 488 -19.96 50.67 26.12
N TYR A 489 -18.90 49.95 25.72
CA TYR A 489 -18.01 49.28 26.69
C TYR A 489 -16.51 49.63 26.61
N ASP A 490 -16.09 50.54 25.73
CA ASP A 490 -14.67 51.00 25.64
C ASP A 490 -14.44 52.45 26.09
N LEU A 491 -15.34 53.01 26.90
CA LEU A 491 -15.15 54.31 27.56
C LEU A 491 -15.56 54.24 29.03
N LEU A 492 -14.74 53.54 29.83
CA LEU A 492 -14.53 53.69 31.28
C LEU A 492 -13.26 52.93 31.65
#